data_AF-A0A849ECC0-F1
#
_entry.id   AF-A0A849ECC0-F1
#
_cell.length_a   1.000
_cell.length_b   1.000
_cell.length_c   1.000
_cell.angle_alpha   90.00
_cell.angle_beta   90.00
_cell.angle_gamma   90.00
#
_symmetry.space_group_name_H-M   'P 1'
#
loop_
_entity.id
_entity.type
_entity.pdbx_description
1 polymer ?
#
loop_
_entity_poly.entity_id
_entity_poly.type
_entity_poly.pdbx_seq_one_letter_code
_entity_poly.pdbx_strand_id
1 'polypeptide(L)'
;MIEHERSGPLDLLTWSFSRIAMWAPFFIVLIILYEVVMRYFFAAATLWVNEMSLWVAGGIYLSAGLYAMQQRSHIRIFIIYDMAPLWLRRTFDVLSTVCVSVFAFAVVWGGFGESRAKFLRWETFGTAYDPPIPATIKPLVLAMLLFLALQATSNLIRDWPSVAWVRKSFDVFVTVLITGLALTAAYNLFIDPPEGHVVPLKWQLGIAVFLFMSVVIVLVGLVRDFNKTPVPHVELDEVAEEAAQLKKVNMPDEILSGNPPKPKD
;
A
#
# COMPACT_ATOMS: atom_id res chain seq x y z
N MET A 1 16.96 -5.52 2.28
CA MET A 1 16.20 -4.73 1.29
C MET A 1 16.40 -3.26 1.62
N ILE A 2 16.90 -2.48 0.66
CA ILE A 2 17.00 -1.03 0.78
C ILE A 2 15.65 -0.46 0.34
N GLU A 3 15.05 0.41 1.14
CA GLU A 3 13.76 1.04 0.80
C GLU A 3 13.98 2.11 -0.29
N HIS A 4 13.06 2.17 -1.26
CA HIS A 4 13.08 3.21 -2.30
C HIS A 4 12.96 4.61 -1.68
N GLU A 5 13.66 5.58 -2.26
CA GLU A 5 13.55 6.96 -1.80
C GLU A 5 12.13 7.49 -2.06
N ARG A 6 11.51 8.02 -1.01
CA ARG A 6 10.13 8.52 -1.06
C ARG A 6 10.08 9.80 -1.89
N SER A 7 9.07 9.89 -2.76
CA SER A 7 8.85 11.08 -3.56
C SER A 7 7.38 11.43 -3.63
N GLY A 8 6.97 12.56 -3.07
CA GLY A 8 5.63 13.10 -3.21
C GLY A 8 4.67 12.73 -2.06
N PRO A 9 3.48 13.35 -2.06
CA PRO A 9 2.54 13.28 -0.95
C PRO A 9 1.93 11.89 -0.74
N LEU A 10 1.63 11.18 -1.84
CA LEU A 10 1.01 9.86 -1.78
C LEU A 10 1.96 8.83 -1.16
N ASP A 11 3.23 8.82 -1.59
CA ASP A 11 4.28 7.95 -1.05
C ASP A 11 4.46 8.16 0.46
N LEU A 12 4.36 9.41 0.93
CA LEU A 12 4.48 9.71 2.36
C LEU A 12 3.30 9.13 3.16
N LEU A 13 2.08 9.23 2.65
CA LEU A 13 0.89 8.65 3.28
C LEU A 13 0.98 7.11 3.30
N THR A 14 1.27 6.49 2.16
CA THR A 14 1.40 5.03 2.05
C THR A 14 2.47 4.50 3.00
N TRP A 15 3.62 5.15 3.05
CA TRP A 15 4.73 4.76 3.93
C TRP A 15 4.37 4.90 5.41
N SER A 16 3.78 6.03 5.81
CA SER A 16 3.36 6.26 7.20
C SER A 16 2.35 5.22 7.67
N PHE A 17 1.36 4.90 6.84
CA PHE A 17 0.38 3.86 7.12
C PHE A 17 1.03 2.47 7.24
N SER A 18 1.94 2.15 6.32
CA SER A 18 2.64 0.86 6.30
C SER A 18 3.54 0.66 7.52
N ARG A 19 4.13 1.74 8.05
CA ARG A 19 4.98 1.67 9.24
C ARG A 19 4.20 1.29 10.50
N ILE A 20 2.94 1.70 10.57
CA ILE A 20 2.02 1.30 11.63
C ILE A 20 1.58 -0.15 11.40
N ALA A 21 1.18 -0.49 10.16
CA ALA A 21 0.71 -1.82 9.79
C ALA A 21 1.76 -2.92 9.99
N MET A 22 3.06 -2.59 9.92
CA MET A 22 4.16 -3.54 10.14
C MET A 22 4.12 -4.23 11.51
N TRP A 23 3.48 -3.64 12.51
CA TRP A 23 3.33 -4.24 13.85
C TRP A 23 2.17 -5.24 13.94
N ALA A 24 1.26 -5.27 12.97
CA ALA A 24 0.08 -6.12 13.00
C ALA A 24 0.38 -7.64 12.96
N PRO A 25 1.37 -8.16 12.20
CA PRO A 25 1.75 -9.56 12.27
C PRO A 25 2.22 -9.98 13.68
N PHE A 26 2.98 -9.12 14.36
CA PHE A 26 3.40 -9.37 15.74
C PHE A 26 2.18 -9.50 16.68
N PHE A 27 1.18 -8.64 16.50
CA PHE A 27 -0.09 -8.75 17.25
C PHE A 27 -0.81 -10.07 16.97
N ILE A 28 -0.87 -10.53 15.71
CA ILE A 28 -1.46 -11.84 15.36
C ILE A 28 -0.74 -12.98 16.08
N VAL A 29 0.60 -12.98 16.08
CA VAL A 29 1.38 -14.01 16.77
C VAL A 29 1.04 -14.04 18.26
N LEU A 30 0.90 -12.88 18.90
CA LEU A 30 0.56 -12.78 20.32
C LEU A 30 -0.83 -13.35 20.65
N ILE A 31 -1.85 -13.01 19.85
CA ILE A 31 -3.21 -13.53 20.10
C ILE A 31 -3.32 -15.03 19.79
N ILE A 32 -2.60 -15.54 18.79
CA ILE A 32 -2.57 -16.98 18.49
C ILE A 32 -1.84 -17.74 19.60
N LEU A 33 -0.72 -17.21 20.10
CA LEU A 33 -0.02 -17.79 21.25
C LEU A 33 -0.95 -17.86 22.47
N TYR A 34 -1.71 -16.78 22.72
CA TYR A 34 -2.72 -16.76 23.77
C TYR A 34 -3.77 -17.86 23.58
N GLU A 35 -4.31 -18.04 22.38
CA GLU A 35 -5.27 -19.12 22.10
C GLU A 35 -4.67 -20.52 22.33
N VAL A 36 -3.42 -20.74 21.91
CA VAL A 36 -2.71 -22.01 22.16
C VAL A 36 -2.60 -22.26 23.67
N VAL A 37 -2.23 -21.25 24.45
CA VAL A 37 -2.14 -21.38 25.91
C VAL A 37 -3.51 -21.69 26.53
N MET A 38 -4.54 -20.93 26.18
CA MET A 38 -5.89 -21.12 26.70
C MET A 38 -6.46 -22.50 26.37
N ARG A 39 -6.25 -22.97 25.13
CA ARG A 39 -6.76 -24.25 24.67
C ARG A 39 -6.04 -25.43 25.31
N TYR A 40 -4.71 -25.39 25.41
CA TYR A 40 -3.94 -26.57 25.85
C TYR A 40 -3.68 -26.59 27.36
N PHE A 41 -3.53 -25.45 28.03
CA PHE A 41 -3.29 -25.41 29.48
C PHE A 41 -4.59 -25.26 30.29
N PHE A 42 -5.56 -24.50 29.78
CA PHE A 42 -6.80 -24.19 30.49
C PHE A 42 -8.03 -24.92 29.93
N ALA A 43 -7.87 -25.71 28.86
CA ALA A 43 -8.97 -26.40 28.16
C ALA A 43 -10.15 -25.48 27.78
N ALA A 44 -9.88 -24.18 27.59
CA ALA A 44 -10.88 -23.15 27.33
C ALA A 44 -10.58 -22.49 25.98
N ALA A 45 -11.18 -23.01 24.91
CA ALA A 45 -11.02 -22.45 23.57
C ALA A 45 -11.68 -21.06 23.49
N THR A 46 -11.00 -20.07 22.89
CA THR A 46 -11.57 -18.73 22.75
C THR A 46 -12.25 -18.55 21.40
N LEU A 47 -13.44 -17.95 21.43
CA LEU A 47 -14.26 -17.75 20.23
C LEU A 47 -13.80 -16.56 19.38
N TRP A 48 -13.07 -15.62 19.99
CA TRP A 48 -12.73 -14.33 19.37
C TRP A 48 -11.39 -14.33 18.63
N VAL A 49 -10.41 -15.16 19.02
CA VAL A 49 -9.05 -15.10 18.46
C VAL A 49 -9.04 -15.43 16.97
N ASN A 50 -9.82 -16.42 16.54
CA ASN A 50 -9.88 -16.80 15.13
C ASN A 50 -10.38 -15.62 14.27
N GLU A 51 -11.49 -15.00 14.65
CA GLU A 51 -12.09 -13.91 13.89
C GLU A 51 -11.26 -12.62 13.96
N MET A 52 -10.66 -12.32 15.11
CA MET A 52 -9.72 -11.20 15.25
C MET A 52 -8.46 -11.40 14.39
N SER A 53 -7.91 -12.61 14.34
CA SER A 53 -6.73 -12.88 13.52
C SER A 53 -7.05 -12.76 12.02
N LEU A 54 -8.21 -13.26 11.56
CA LEU A 54 -8.70 -13.06 10.19
C LEU A 54 -8.92 -11.57 9.86
N TRP A 55 -9.50 -10.82 10.79
CA TRP A 55 -9.77 -9.40 10.60
C TRP A 55 -8.48 -8.59 10.43
N VAL A 56 -7.51 -8.80 11.32
CA VAL A 56 -6.19 -8.16 11.25
C VAL A 56 -5.41 -8.62 10.02
N ALA A 57 -5.46 -9.92 9.70
CA ALA A 57 -4.81 -10.47 8.50
C ALA A 57 -5.35 -9.81 7.22
N GLY A 58 -6.67 -9.59 7.11
CA GLY A 58 -7.26 -8.85 6.00
C GLY A 58 -6.67 -7.44 5.84
N GLY A 59 -6.50 -6.72 6.96
CA GLY A 59 -5.83 -5.42 6.96
C GLY A 59 -4.36 -5.49 6.54
N ILE A 60 -3.63 -6.51 7.00
CA ILE A 60 -2.23 -6.74 6.61
C ILE A 60 -2.12 -7.01 5.11
N TYR A 61 -2.94 -7.90 4.55
CA TYR A 61 -2.87 -8.23 3.12
C TYR A 61 -3.10 -7.01 2.23
N LEU A 62 -4.10 -6.17 2.58
CA LEU A 62 -4.41 -4.97 1.82
C LEU A 62 -3.31 -3.91 1.92
N SER A 63 -2.80 -3.67 3.14
CA SER A 63 -1.72 -2.70 3.38
C SER A 63 -0.39 -3.13 2.75
N ALA A 64 -0.04 -4.41 2.83
CA ALA A 64 1.15 -4.97 2.22
C ALA A 64 1.14 -4.85 0.70
N GLY A 65 -0.02 -5.05 0.05
CA GLY A 65 -0.14 -4.86 -1.40
C GLY A 65 0.12 -3.42 -1.84
N LEU A 66 -0.42 -2.44 -1.12
CA LEU A 66 -0.19 -1.02 -1.41
C LEU A 66 1.28 -0.64 -1.18
N TYR A 67 1.89 -1.13 -0.10
CA TYR A 67 3.31 -0.90 0.20
C TYR A 67 4.24 -1.54 -0.84
N ALA A 68 3.96 -2.77 -1.26
CA ALA A 68 4.72 -3.44 -2.31
C ALA A 68 4.67 -2.66 -3.64
N MET A 69 3.50 -2.10 -3.98
CA MET A 69 3.36 -1.23 -5.15
C MET A 69 4.19 0.06 -5.01
N GLN A 70 4.24 0.68 -3.83
CA GLN A 70 5.11 1.82 -3.59
C GLN A 70 6.59 1.47 -3.79
N GLN A 71 7.02 0.31 -3.30
CA GLN A 71 8.42 -0.12 -3.35
C GLN A 71 8.86 -0.78 -4.67
N ARG A 72 7.95 -0.91 -5.64
CA ARG A 72 8.19 -1.59 -6.94
C ARG A 72 8.60 -3.05 -6.80
N SER A 73 8.24 -3.68 -5.69
CA SER A 73 8.61 -5.07 -5.41
C SER A 73 7.64 -6.10 -6.03
N HIS A 74 6.84 -5.69 -7.02
CA HIS A 74 5.99 -6.62 -7.75
C HIS A 74 6.82 -7.55 -8.62
N ILE A 75 6.44 -8.83 -8.64
CA ILE A 75 7.06 -9.83 -9.51
C ILE A 75 6.82 -9.42 -10.97
N ARG A 76 7.89 -8.97 -11.65
CA ARG A 76 7.91 -8.65 -13.08
C ARG A 76 8.71 -9.71 -13.82
N ILE A 77 8.31 -10.06 -15.04
CA ILE A 77 9.09 -10.97 -15.90
C ILE A 77 10.24 -10.17 -16.52
N PHE A 78 11.41 -10.22 -15.85
CA PHE A 78 12.59 -9.44 -16.23
C PHE A 78 13.15 -9.83 -17.60
N ILE A 79 13.19 -11.13 -17.94
CA ILE A 79 13.81 -11.60 -19.19
C ILE A 79 13.17 -10.96 -20.43
N ILE A 80 11.83 -10.92 -20.49
CA ILE A 80 11.11 -10.32 -21.62
C ILE A 80 11.23 -8.80 -21.60
N TYR A 81 11.20 -8.19 -20.42
CA TYR A 81 11.33 -6.75 -20.24
C TYR A 81 12.73 -6.26 -20.64
N ASP A 82 13.78 -6.99 -20.28
CA ASP A 82 15.17 -6.62 -20.54
C ASP A 82 15.58 -6.81 -22.00
N MET A 83 15.00 -7.80 -22.68
CA MET A 83 15.21 -7.99 -24.12
C MET A 83 14.41 -6.99 -24.97
N ALA A 84 13.39 -6.34 -24.39
CA ALA A 84 12.53 -5.41 -25.12
C ALA A 84 13.21 -4.05 -25.36
N PRO A 85 13.01 -3.43 -26.53
CA PRO A 85 13.45 -2.06 -26.77
C PRO A 85 12.73 -1.06 -25.86
N LEU A 86 13.35 0.09 -25.60
CA LEU A 86 12.85 1.15 -24.69
C LEU A 86 11.38 1.55 -24.92
N TRP A 87 10.95 1.60 -26.19
CA TRP A 87 9.56 1.96 -26.52
C TRP A 87 8.55 0.90 -26.07
N LEU A 88 8.94 -0.38 -26.12
CA LEU A 88 8.07 -1.50 -25.77
C LEU A 88 7.98 -1.64 -24.25
N ARG A 89 9.08 -1.47 -23.52
CA ARG A 89 9.11 -1.38 -22.04
C ARG A 89 8.14 -0.32 -21.53
N ARG A 90 8.24 0.88 -22.10
CA ARG A 90 7.33 2.01 -21.85
C ARG A 90 5.87 1.67 -22.13
N THR A 91 5.60 0.95 -23.21
CA THR A 91 4.24 0.51 -23.56
C THR A 91 3.70 -0.47 -22.53
N PHE A 92 4.52 -1.40 -22.03
CA PHE A 92 4.13 -2.34 -20.99
C PHE A 92 3.84 -1.66 -19.65
N ASP A 93 4.64 -0.67 -19.24
CA ASP A 93 4.39 0.07 -18.00
C ASP A 93 3.08 0.88 -18.08
N VAL A 94 2.82 1.53 -19.22
CA VAL A 94 1.55 2.24 -19.47
C VAL A 94 0.37 1.25 -19.48
N LEU A 95 0.48 0.15 -20.24
CA LEU A 95 -0.57 -0.85 -20.34
C LEU A 95 -0.89 -1.47 -18.97
N SER A 96 0.13 -1.83 -18.19
CA SER A 96 -0.04 -2.37 -16.84
C SER A 96 -0.77 -1.37 -15.94
N THR A 97 -0.34 -0.10 -15.95
CA THR A 97 -0.96 0.97 -15.16
C THR A 97 -2.41 1.20 -15.57
N VAL A 98 -2.72 1.18 -16.86
CA VAL A 98 -4.09 1.30 -17.38
C VAL A 98 -4.94 0.10 -16.96
N CYS A 99 -4.44 -1.13 -17.09
CA CYS A 99 -5.16 -2.33 -16.65
C CYS A 99 -5.48 -2.30 -15.16
N VAL A 100 -4.51 -1.93 -14.31
CA VAL A 100 -4.73 -1.78 -12.86
C VAL A 100 -5.74 -0.68 -12.57
N SER A 101 -5.67 0.45 -13.28
CA SER A 101 -6.59 1.58 -13.08
C SER A 101 -8.02 1.25 -13.49
N VAL A 102 -8.21 0.58 -14.63
CA VAL A 102 -9.52 0.12 -15.11
C VAL A 102 -10.10 -0.92 -14.16
N PHE A 103 -9.29 -1.89 -13.71
CA PHE A 103 -9.70 -2.88 -12.74
C PHE A 103 -10.13 -2.23 -11.42
N ALA A 104 -9.31 -1.35 -10.86
CA ALA A 104 -9.63 -0.63 -9.63
C ALA A 104 -10.91 0.20 -9.78
N PHE A 105 -11.07 0.91 -10.91
CA PHE A 105 -12.28 1.67 -11.20
C PHE A 105 -13.53 0.77 -11.26
N ALA A 106 -13.46 -0.36 -11.98
CA ALA A 106 -14.58 -1.30 -12.09
C ALA A 106 -14.99 -1.87 -10.73
N VAL A 107 -14.03 -2.24 -9.90
CA VAL A 107 -14.30 -2.80 -8.56
C VAL A 107 -14.84 -1.73 -7.61
N VAL A 108 -14.26 -0.53 -7.62
CA VAL A 108 -14.76 0.60 -6.79
C VAL A 108 -16.17 0.95 -7.22
N TRP A 109 -16.43 1.13 -8.51
CA TRP A 109 -17.75 1.45 -9.03
C TRP A 109 -18.80 0.38 -8.71
N GLY A 110 -18.48 -0.90 -8.97
CA GLY A 110 -19.40 -2.01 -8.73
C GLY A 110 -19.63 -2.31 -7.25
N GLY A 111 -18.61 -2.13 -6.41
CA GLY A 111 -18.66 -2.44 -4.97
C GLY A 111 -19.12 -1.29 -4.08
N PHE A 112 -19.11 -0.04 -4.57
CA PHE A 112 -19.34 1.14 -3.71
C PHE A 112 -20.70 1.12 -3.00
N GLY A 113 -21.77 0.80 -3.72
CA GLY A 113 -23.12 0.79 -3.15
C GLY A 113 -23.27 -0.22 -2.00
N GLU A 114 -22.82 -1.45 -2.22
CA GLU A 114 -22.85 -2.49 -1.20
C GLU A 114 -21.95 -2.13 -0.01
N SER A 115 -20.71 -1.73 -0.28
CA SER A 115 -19.74 -1.37 0.75
C SER A 115 -20.25 -0.22 1.63
N ARG A 116 -20.86 0.81 1.03
CA ARG A 116 -21.46 1.93 1.74
C ARG A 116 -22.63 1.49 2.62
N ALA A 117 -23.53 0.65 2.10
CA ALA A 117 -24.67 0.15 2.86
C ALA A 117 -24.22 -0.68 4.09
N LYS A 118 -23.23 -1.56 3.90
CA LYS A 118 -22.67 -2.42 4.97
C LYS A 118 -21.97 -1.59 6.06
N PHE A 119 -21.26 -0.53 5.67
CA PHE A 119 -20.63 0.39 6.61
C PHE A 119 -21.67 1.19 7.41
N LEU A 120 -22.66 1.78 6.74
CA LEU A 120 -23.68 2.61 7.41
C LEU A 120 -24.55 1.81 8.38
N ARG A 121 -24.93 0.58 7.99
CA ARG A 121 -25.70 -0.34 8.85
C ARG A 121 -24.84 -0.97 9.96
N TRP A 122 -23.53 -0.76 9.93
CA TRP A 122 -22.57 -1.38 10.85
C TRP A 122 -22.73 -2.91 10.92
N GLU A 123 -22.74 -3.55 9.74
CA GLU A 123 -22.97 -4.99 9.63
C GLU A 123 -21.84 -5.81 10.26
N THR A 124 -22.25 -6.75 11.12
CA THR A 124 -21.39 -7.67 11.86
C THR A 124 -21.33 -9.04 11.19
N PHE A 125 -20.41 -9.89 11.63
CA PHE A 125 -20.07 -11.15 10.97
C PHE A 125 -21.11 -12.27 11.18
N GLY A 126 -22.01 -12.15 12.17
CA GLY A 126 -23.08 -13.09 12.46
C GLY A 126 -22.66 -14.33 13.25
N THR A 127 -21.52 -14.27 13.93
CA THR A 127 -20.90 -15.37 14.70
C THR A 127 -20.94 -15.10 16.21
N ALA A 128 -20.39 -16.00 17.03
CA ALA A 128 -20.46 -15.86 18.49
C ALA A 128 -19.68 -14.65 19.04
N TYR A 129 -18.61 -14.20 18.36
CA TYR A 129 -17.86 -13.00 18.73
C TYR A 129 -18.39 -11.74 18.02
N ASP A 130 -18.95 -11.90 16.82
CA ASP A 130 -19.66 -10.88 16.04
C ASP A 130 -18.93 -9.55 15.77
N PRO A 131 -17.66 -9.55 15.33
CA PRO A 131 -16.94 -8.33 15.01
C PRO A 131 -17.49 -7.68 13.73
N PRO A 132 -17.37 -6.35 13.58
CA PRO A 132 -17.80 -5.61 12.39
C PRO A 132 -16.83 -5.78 11.19
N ILE A 133 -16.53 -7.03 10.83
CA ILE A 133 -15.64 -7.37 9.70
C ILE A 133 -16.22 -6.87 8.37
N PRO A 134 -17.49 -7.17 8.01
CA PRO A 134 -18.05 -6.71 6.73
C PRO A 134 -18.10 -5.18 6.62
N ALA A 135 -18.48 -4.51 7.71
CA ALA A 135 -18.56 -3.05 7.76
C ALA A 135 -17.20 -2.36 7.60
N THR A 136 -16.09 -2.97 8.03
CA THR A 136 -14.77 -2.32 7.99
C THR A 136 -13.91 -2.79 6.83
N ILE A 137 -13.88 -4.09 6.52
CA ILE A 137 -13.01 -4.65 5.48
C ILE A 137 -13.50 -4.28 4.08
N LYS A 138 -14.82 -4.31 3.80
CA LYS A 138 -15.31 -3.98 2.44
C LYS A 138 -14.96 -2.54 2.03
N PRO A 139 -15.20 -1.50 2.85
CA PRO A 139 -14.75 -0.15 2.53
C PRO A 139 -13.24 -0.04 2.44
N LEU A 140 -12.50 -0.75 3.30
CA LEU A 140 -11.04 -0.76 3.28
C LEU A 140 -10.50 -1.33 1.96
N VAL A 141 -11.09 -2.41 1.43
CA VAL A 141 -10.72 -2.98 0.12
C VAL A 141 -10.87 -1.94 -0.99
N LEU A 142 -12.03 -1.26 -1.05
CA LEU A 142 -12.28 -0.25 -2.08
C LEU A 142 -11.34 0.95 -1.95
N ALA A 143 -11.11 1.43 -0.73
CA ALA A 143 -10.17 2.51 -0.47
C ALA A 143 -8.76 2.11 -0.89
N MET A 144 -8.27 0.94 -0.47
CA MET A 144 -6.93 0.45 -0.80
C MET A 144 -6.73 0.24 -2.30
N LEU A 145 -7.75 -0.22 -3.03
CA LEU A 145 -7.70 -0.32 -4.49
C LEU A 145 -7.63 1.04 -5.18
N LEU A 146 -8.37 2.04 -4.69
CA LEU A 146 -8.26 3.41 -5.17
C LEU A 146 -6.83 3.95 -4.95
N PHE A 147 -6.29 3.80 -3.73
CA PHE A 147 -4.91 4.20 -3.43
C PHE A 147 -3.87 3.42 -4.25
N LEU A 148 -4.11 2.14 -4.53
CA LEU A 148 -3.24 1.31 -5.35
C LEU A 148 -3.17 1.84 -6.79
N ALA A 149 -4.31 2.21 -7.38
CA ALA A 149 -4.36 2.80 -8.72
C ALA A 149 -3.69 4.18 -8.76
N LEU A 150 -3.89 5.00 -7.73
CA LEU A 150 -3.19 6.28 -7.61
C LEU A 150 -1.67 6.07 -7.44
N GLN A 151 -1.24 5.10 -6.63
CA GLN A 151 0.17 4.74 -6.46
C GLN A 151 0.76 4.25 -7.79
N ALA A 152 0.09 3.37 -8.53
CA ALA A 152 0.53 2.89 -9.83
C ALA A 152 0.66 4.02 -10.87
N THR A 153 -0.26 4.98 -10.84
CA THR A 153 -0.20 6.17 -11.71
C THR A 153 0.95 7.10 -11.31
N SER A 154 1.11 7.33 -10.02
CA SER A 154 2.21 8.13 -9.43
C SER A 154 3.57 7.57 -9.83
N ASN A 155 3.64 6.25 -9.77
CA ASN A 155 4.76 5.43 -10.14
C ASN A 155 5.15 5.60 -11.62
N LEU A 156 4.18 5.44 -12.53
CA LEU A 156 4.38 5.66 -13.97
C LEU A 156 4.85 7.09 -14.28
N ILE A 157 4.25 8.10 -13.63
CA ILE A 157 4.58 9.52 -13.85
C ILE A 157 6.03 9.82 -13.46
N ARG A 158 6.55 9.19 -12.40
CA ARG A 158 7.91 9.44 -11.89
C ARG A 158 8.99 8.66 -12.64
N ASP A 159 8.66 7.46 -13.13
CA ASP A 159 9.60 6.66 -13.92
C ASP A 159 9.70 7.17 -15.37
N TRP A 160 8.62 7.76 -15.88
CA TRP A 160 8.63 8.40 -17.19
C TRP A 160 9.41 9.72 -17.15
N PRO A 161 10.08 10.13 -18.26
CA PRO A 161 10.63 11.48 -18.40
C PRO A 161 9.52 12.53 -18.53
N SER A 162 8.69 12.65 -17.51
CA SER A 162 7.59 13.60 -17.43
C SER A 162 8.14 14.99 -17.10
N VAL A 163 7.58 16.00 -17.76
CA VAL A 163 7.91 17.40 -17.45
C VAL A 163 7.56 17.71 -16.00
N ALA A 164 8.35 18.56 -15.34
CA ALA A 164 8.15 18.89 -13.92
C ALA A 164 6.72 19.36 -13.60
N TRP A 165 6.07 20.07 -14.53
CA TRP A 165 4.70 20.53 -14.35
C TRP A 165 3.67 19.39 -14.28
N VAL A 166 3.84 18.30 -15.02
CA VAL A 166 2.92 17.14 -14.96
C VAL A 166 2.98 16.49 -13.58
N ARG A 167 4.19 16.31 -13.04
CA ARG A 167 4.40 15.76 -11.69
C ARG A 167 3.75 16.62 -10.62
N LYS A 168 4.01 17.93 -10.64
CA LYS A 168 3.42 18.89 -9.70
C LYS A 168 1.89 18.91 -9.77
N SER A 169 1.35 18.89 -10.99
CA SER A 169 -0.10 18.86 -11.21
C SER A 169 -0.73 17.58 -10.65
N PHE A 170 -0.05 16.44 -10.82
CA PHE A 170 -0.49 15.18 -10.24
C PHE A 170 -0.42 15.18 -8.72
N ASP A 171 0.67 15.64 -8.11
CA ASP A 171 0.80 15.71 -6.65
C ASP A 171 -0.27 16.62 -6.02
N VAL A 172 -0.56 17.76 -6.66
CA VAL A 172 -1.66 18.66 -6.26
C VAL A 172 -3.01 17.99 -6.43
N PHE A 173 -3.27 17.36 -7.59
CA PHE A 173 -4.52 16.65 -7.85
C PHE A 173 -4.78 15.55 -6.82
N VAL A 174 -3.80 14.70 -6.55
CA VAL A 174 -3.89 13.64 -5.54
C VAL A 174 -4.15 14.22 -4.16
N THR A 175 -3.47 15.31 -3.81
CA THR A 175 -3.66 15.97 -2.51
C THR A 175 -5.08 16.51 -2.35
N VAL A 176 -5.60 17.19 -3.38
CA VAL A 176 -6.98 17.69 -3.41
C VAL A 176 -7.98 16.53 -3.38
N LEU A 177 -7.73 15.45 -4.12
CA LEU A 177 -8.59 14.27 -4.15
C LEU A 177 -8.68 13.61 -2.78
N ILE A 178 -7.54 13.33 -2.12
CA ILE A 178 -7.52 12.70 -0.80
C ILE A 178 -8.18 13.61 0.23
N THR A 179 -7.90 14.91 0.19
CA THR A 179 -8.50 15.88 1.12
C THR A 179 -10.01 16.00 0.90
N GLY A 180 -10.46 16.07 -0.36
CA GLY A 180 -11.87 16.12 -0.69
C GLY A 180 -12.63 14.87 -0.29
N LEU A 181 -12.06 13.69 -0.51
CA LEU A 181 -12.64 12.41 -0.05
C LEU A 181 -12.70 12.34 1.48
N ALA A 182 -11.65 12.78 2.18
CA ALA A 182 -11.63 12.79 3.64
C ALA A 182 -12.66 13.76 4.22
N LEU A 183 -12.79 14.96 3.66
CA LEU A 183 -13.80 15.94 4.07
C LEU A 183 -15.22 15.43 3.78
N THR A 184 -15.45 14.85 2.61
CA THR A 184 -16.76 14.28 2.24
C THR A 184 -17.13 13.11 3.16
N ALA A 185 -16.17 12.25 3.47
CA ALA A 185 -16.38 11.15 4.42
C ALA A 185 -16.69 11.67 5.83
N ALA A 186 -15.97 12.70 6.31
CA ALA A 186 -16.23 13.31 7.61
C ALA A 186 -17.60 14.01 7.67
N TYR A 187 -17.97 14.74 6.61
CA TYR A 187 -19.28 15.38 6.50
C TYR A 187 -20.42 14.36 6.58
N ASN A 188 -20.32 13.28 5.80
CA ASN A 188 -21.29 12.18 5.78
C ASN A 188 -21.33 11.36 7.08
N LEU A 189 -20.34 11.51 7.96
CA LEU A 189 -20.27 10.77 9.22
C LEU A 189 -20.80 11.58 10.41
N PHE A 190 -20.64 12.91 10.39
CA PHE A 190 -20.94 13.77 11.54
C PHE A 190 -21.99 14.86 11.31
N ILE A 191 -22.10 15.42 10.10
CA ILE A 191 -22.93 16.60 9.86
C ILE A 191 -24.28 16.19 9.30
N ASP A 192 -24.28 15.41 8.22
CA ASP A 192 -25.50 14.93 7.59
C ASP A 192 -25.39 13.41 7.32
N PRO A 193 -25.52 12.58 8.38
CA PRO A 193 -25.40 11.15 8.25
C PRO A 193 -26.56 10.59 7.41
N PRO A 194 -26.28 9.73 6.42
CA PRO A 194 -27.30 9.10 5.61
C PRO A 194 -28.30 8.28 6.45
N GLU A 195 -29.53 8.13 5.95
CA GLU A 195 -30.55 7.31 6.60
C GLU A 195 -30.05 5.90 6.93
N GLY A 196 -30.36 5.42 8.14
CA GLY A 196 -29.93 4.11 8.62
C GLY A 196 -28.49 4.04 9.14
N HIS A 197 -27.82 5.18 9.33
CA HIS A 197 -26.50 5.25 9.94
C HIS A 197 -26.52 4.83 11.42
N VAL A 198 -25.79 3.76 11.75
CA VAL A 198 -25.68 3.20 13.10
C VAL A 198 -24.23 2.92 13.51
N VAL A 199 -23.27 3.62 12.88
CA VAL A 199 -21.85 3.50 13.23
C VAL A 199 -21.64 3.92 14.69
N PRO A 200 -21.02 3.12 15.55
CA PRO A 200 -20.80 3.48 16.95
C PRO A 200 -19.84 4.67 17.11
N LEU A 201 -20.10 5.54 18.09
CA LEU A 201 -19.32 6.76 18.33
C LEU A 201 -17.80 6.54 18.43
N LYS A 202 -17.37 5.48 19.13
CA LYS A 202 -15.93 5.16 19.27
C LYS A 202 -15.26 4.93 17.91
N TRP A 203 -15.97 4.29 16.99
CA TRP A 203 -15.50 4.07 15.62
C TRP A 203 -15.54 5.34 14.79
N GLN A 204 -16.58 6.17 14.94
CA GLN A 204 -16.63 7.47 14.25
C GLN A 204 -15.43 8.34 14.63
N LEU A 205 -15.11 8.44 15.92
CA LEU A 205 -13.96 9.19 16.40
C LEU A 205 -12.64 8.64 15.85
N GLY A 206 -12.48 7.32 15.84
CA GLY A 206 -11.30 6.68 15.24
C GLY A 206 -11.13 7.01 13.75
N ILE A 207 -12.23 6.98 13.00
CA ILE A 207 -12.24 7.33 11.57
C ILE A 207 -11.95 8.84 11.39
N ALA A 208 -12.51 9.71 12.23
CA ALA A 208 -12.26 11.14 12.18
C ALA A 208 -10.77 11.46 12.37
N VAL A 209 -10.15 10.85 13.39
CA VAL A 209 -8.71 11.01 13.66
C VAL A 209 -7.88 10.48 12.48
N PHE A 210 -8.24 9.33 11.92
CA PHE A 210 -7.56 8.76 10.76
C PHE A 210 -7.66 9.68 9.53
N LEU A 211 -8.85 10.20 9.22
CA LEU A 211 -9.07 11.12 8.11
C LEU A 211 -8.31 12.44 8.30
N PHE A 212 -8.33 12.99 9.51
CA PHE A 212 -7.56 14.19 9.84
C PHE A 212 -6.05 13.98 9.67
N MET A 213 -5.51 12.89 10.22
CA MET A 213 -4.09 12.54 10.08
C MET A 213 -3.70 12.33 8.61
N SER A 214 -4.57 11.69 7.82
CA SER A 214 -4.39 11.52 6.38
C SER A 214 -4.25 12.87 5.66
N VAL A 215 -5.16 13.81 5.92
CA VAL A 215 -5.11 15.17 5.35
C VAL A 215 -3.82 15.89 5.74
N VAL A 216 -3.45 15.84 7.02
CA VAL A 216 -2.22 16.48 7.52
C VAL A 216 -0.98 15.90 6.83
N ILE A 217 -0.86 14.58 6.75
CA ILE A 217 0.30 13.91 6.13
C ILE A 217 0.43 14.27 4.66
N VAL A 218 -0.68 14.27 3.91
CA VAL A 218 -0.68 14.57 2.47
C VAL A 218 -0.33 16.03 2.21
N LEU A 219 -0.86 16.97 3.01
CA LEU A 219 -0.50 18.38 2.91
C LEU A 219 0.98 18.61 3.23
N VAL A 220 1.50 17.99 4.29
CA VAL A 220 2.92 18.05 4.65
C VAL A 220 3.78 17.45 3.53
N GLY A 221 3.38 16.30 2.98
CA GLY A 221 4.09 15.66 1.88
C GLY A 221 4.11 16.52 0.61
N LEU A 222 3.00 17.20 0.29
CA LEU A 222 2.92 18.10 -0.84
C LEU A 222 3.89 19.28 -0.66
N VAL A 223 3.88 19.93 0.50
CA VAL A 223 4.77 21.07 0.79
C VAL A 223 6.24 20.65 0.79
N ARG A 224 6.56 19.50 1.39
CA ARG A 224 7.94 19.01 1.51
C ARG A 224 8.54 18.62 0.16
N ASP A 225 7.77 17.95 -0.69
CA ASP A 225 8.29 17.32 -1.90
C ASP A 225 7.96 18.11 -3.18
N PHE A 226 7.26 19.26 -3.08
CA PHE A 226 6.80 20.06 -4.24
C PHE A 226 7.88 20.43 -5.27
N ASN A 227 9.11 20.66 -4.81
CA ASN A 227 10.23 21.06 -5.65
C ASN A 227 11.32 19.98 -5.79
N LYS A 228 11.10 18.79 -5.23
CA LYS A 228 12.07 17.71 -5.30
C LYS A 228 11.93 17.00 -6.65
N THR A 229 13.05 16.84 -7.37
CA THR A 229 13.07 15.99 -8.57
C THR A 229 13.27 14.53 -8.13
N PRO A 230 12.28 13.65 -8.31
CA PRO A 230 12.48 12.22 -8.05
C PRO A 230 13.58 11.67 -8.95
N VAL A 231 14.42 10.83 -8.36
CA VAL A 231 15.38 10.01 -9.07
C VAL A 231 14.59 8.88 -9.75
N PRO A 232 14.80 8.60 -11.05
CA PRO A 232 14.16 7.48 -11.71
C PRO A 232 14.48 6.17 -11.00
N HIS A 233 13.51 5.26 -10.95
CA HIS A 233 13.75 3.93 -10.40
C HIS A 233 14.74 3.16 -11.29
N VAL A 234 15.91 2.82 -10.76
CA VAL A 234 16.91 1.98 -11.42
C VAL A 234 16.88 0.61 -10.74
N GLU A 235 16.26 -0.38 -11.39
CA GLU A 235 16.24 -1.78 -10.91
C GLU A 235 17.62 -2.47 -11.01
N LEU A 236 18.54 -1.90 -11.79
CA LEU A 236 19.82 -2.51 -12.21
C LEU A 236 21.00 -2.25 -11.28
N ASP A 237 20.75 -2.23 -9.97
CA ASP A 237 21.81 -2.05 -8.98
C ASP A 237 21.95 -3.24 -8.03
N GLU A 238 21.14 -4.32 -8.09
CA GLU A 238 21.47 -5.51 -7.27
C GLU A 238 22.81 -6.13 -7.72
N VAL A 239 23.04 -6.33 -9.03
CA VAL A 239 24.32 -6.89 -9.54
C VAL A 239 25.45 -5.86 -9.51
N ALA A 240 25.17 -4.57 -9.76
CA ALA A 240 26.18 -3.52 -9.75
C ALA A 240 26.55 -3.06 -8.33
N GLU A 241 25.60 -3.02 -7.39
CA GLU A 241 25.86 -2.86 -5.96
C GLU A 241 26.46 -4.14 -5.37
N GLU A 242 26.06 -5.34 -5.77
CA GLU A 242 26.74 -6.58 -5.37
C GLU A 242 28.18 -6.53 -5.88
N ALA A 243 28.43 -6.16 -7.14
CA ALA A 243 29.78 -5.94 -7.67
C ALA A 243 30.53 -4.81 -6.94
N ALA A 244 29.87 -3.73 -6.54
CA ALA A 244 30.48 -2.64 -5.77
C ALA A 244 30.75 -3.03 -4.31
N GLN A 245 29.89 -3.86 -3.70
CA GLN A 245 30.07 -4.45 -2.38
C GLN A 245 31.19 -5.49 -2.42
N LEU A 246 31.25 -6.34 -3.45
CA LEU A 246 32.34 -7.29 -3.68
C LEU A 246 33.67 -6.56 -3.94
N LYS A 247 33.66 -5.42 -4.65
CA LYS A 247 34.83 -4.51 -4.74
C LYS A 247 35.24 -3.95 -3.39
N LYS A 248 34.29 -3.56 -2.52
CA LYS A 248 34.58 -3.14 -1.13
C LYS A 248 35.14 -4.28 -0.27
N VAL A 249 34.85 -5.53 -0.61
CA VAL A 249 35.40 -6.75 0.03
C VAL A 249 36.79 -7.11 -0.52
N ASN A 250 37.37 -6.30 -1.41
CA ASN A 250 38.70 -6.50 -2.01
C ASN A 250 38.85 -7.88 -2.69
N MET A 251 37.75 -8.38 -3.28
CA MET A 251 37.76 -9.60 -4.06
C MET A 251 38.52 -9.37 -5.38
N PRO A 252 39.39 -10.30 -5.82
CA PRO A 252 40.16 -10.13 -7.04
C PRO A 252 39.26 -9.94 -8.26
N ASP A 253 39.66 -9.05 -9.18
CA ASP A 253 38.91 -8.64 -10.38
C ASP A 253 38.50 -9.83 -11.28
N GLU A 254 39.21 -10.94 -11.19
CA GLU A 254 38.93 -12.19 -11.89
C GLU A 254 37.57 -12.78 -11.47
N ILE A 255 37.23 -12.72 -10.18
CA ILE A 255 35.94 -13.19 -9.65
C ILE A 255 34.81 -12.22 -9.99
N LEU A 256 35.11 -10.92 -10.00
CA LEU A 256 34.15 -9.84 -10.31
C LEU A 256 33.74 -9.79 -11.79
N SER A 257 34.62 -10.24 -12.69
CA SER A 257 34.37 -10.20 -14.14
C SER A 257 33.69 -11.46 -14.69
N GLY A 258 33.44 -12.48 -13.84
CA GLY A 258 32.84 -13.75 -14.25
C GLY A 258 33.72 -14.59 -15.20
N ASN A 259 34.97 -14.18 -15.42
CA ASN A 259 35.90 -14.92 -16.26
C ASN A 259 36.60 -16.01 -15.42
N PRO A 260 36.79 -17.23 -15.96
CA PRO A 260 37.52 -18.26 -15.25
C PRO A 260 38.97 -17.79 -15.00
N PRO A 261 39.53 -18.09 -13.81
CA PRO A 261 40.88 -17.67 -13.46
C PRO A 261 41.89 -18.24 -14.45
N LYS A 262 42.87 -17.43 -14.83
CA LYS A 262 43.93 -17.90 -15.73
C LYS A 262 44.69 -19.05 -15.06
N PRO A 263 45.05 -20.11 -15.80
CA PRO A 263 45.86 -21.18 -15.24
C PRO A 263 47.17 -20.58 -14.73
N LYS A 264 47.54 -20.92 -13.50
CA LYS A 264 48.83 -20.54 -12.93
C LYS A 264 49.91 -21.37 -13.63
N ASP A 265 50.87 -20.68 -14.24
CA ASP A 265 52.10 -21.27 -14.75
C ASP A 265 52.91 -21.96 -13.63
#